data_AF-A0A7X8HFM0-F1
#
_entry.id   AF-A0A7X8HFM0-F1
#
_cell.length_a   1.000
_cell.length_b   1.000
_cell.length_c   1.000
_cell.angle_alpha   90.00
_cell.angle_beta   90.00
_cell.angle_gamma   90.00
#
_symmetry.space_group_name_H-M   'P 1'
#
loop_
_entity.id
_entity.type
_entity.pdbx_description
1 polymer ?
#
loop_
_entity_poly.entity_id
_entity_poly.type
_entity_poly.pdbx_seq_one_letter_code
_entity_poly.pdbx_strand_id
1 'polypeptide(L)' 'MKDLEKIKKMYDNGFRCIRYDDTKDGDMCIYFKNFDNEDSQAIRVKGFEQKMEIKNFINQNSMK' A
#
# COMPACT_ATOMS: atom_id res chain seq x y z
N MET A 1 -8.66 -7.39 -6.61
CA MET A 1 -9.33 -6.07 -6.68
C MET A 1 -9.65 -5.46 -5.31
N LYS A 2 -10.12 -6.20 -4.29
CA LYS A 2 -10.48 -5.61 -2.97
C LYS A 2 -9.34 -4.83 -2.30
N ASP A 3 -8.11 -5.33 -2.38
CA ASP A 3 -6.97 -4.71 -1.68
C ASP A 3 -6.51 -3.41 -2.34
N LEU A 4 -6.53 -3.32 -3.67
CA LEU A 4 -6.20 -2.09 -4.40
C LEU A 4 -7.21 -0.97 -4.10
N GLU A 5 -8.51 -1.27 -4.11
CA GLU A 5 -9.55 -0.31 -3.76
C GLU A 5 -9.42 0.17 -2.31
N LYS A 6 -9.08 -0.73 -1.39
CA LYS A 6 -8.81 -0.38 0.01
C LYS A 6 -7.64 0.61 0.11
N ILE A 7 -6.55 0.33 -0.61
CA ILE A 7 -5.36 1.21 -0.62
C ILE A 7 -5.70 2.58 -1.21
N LYS A 8 -6.45 2.65 -2.32
CA LYS A 8 -6.91 3.93 -2.88
C LYS A 8 -7.68 4.76 -1.85
N LYS A 9 -8.66 4.16 -1.17
CA LYS A 9 -9.42 4.82 -0.10
C LYS A 9 -8.53 5.29 1.06
N MET A 10 -7.48 4.55 1.39
CA MET A 10 -6.52 4.99 2.41
C MET A 10 -5.76 6.24 1.95
N TYR A 11 -5.34 6.31 0.69
CA TYR A 11 -4.71 7.52 0.14
C TYR A 11 -5.65 8.73 0.15
N ASP A 12 -6.94 8.53 -0.16
CA ASP A 12 -7.97 9.57 -0.07
C ASP A 12 -8.16 10.05 1.38
N ASN A 13 -8.00 9.15 2.36
CA ASN A 13 -8.08 9.44 3.79
C ASN A 13 -6.75 9.96 4.40
N GLY A 14 -5.80 10.43 3.58
CA GLY A 14 -4.56 11.05 4.06
C GLY A 14 -3.44 10.07 4.45
N PHE A 15 -3.64 8.75 4.31
CA PHE A 15 -2.54 7.81 4.48
C PHE A 15 -1.56 7.88 3.30
N ARG A 16 -0.29 7.67 3.59
CA ARG A 16 0.76 7.48 2.59
C ARG A 16 1.55 6.23 2.89
N CYS A 17 1.96 5.53 1.83
CA CYS A 17 2.86 4.39 1.98
C CYS A 17 4.23 4.92 2.44
N ILE A 18 4.75 4.36 3.53
CA ILE A 18 6.09 4.70 4.05
C ILE A 18 7.11 3.60 3.78
N ARG A 19 6.64 2.36 3.60
CA ARG A 19 7.48 1.19 3.32
C ARG A 19 6.61 0.06 2.76
N TYR A 20 7.20 -0.80 1.94
CA TYR A 20 6.66 -2.13 1.68
C TYR A 20 7.78 -3.17 1.67
N ASP A 21 7.46 -4.38 2.12
CA ASP A 21 8.33 -5.55 2.03
C ASP A 21 7.65 -6.57 1.10
N ASP A 22 8.32 -6.92 0.00
CA ASP A 22 7.87 -7.96 -0.90
C ASP A 22 8.69 -9.23 -0.64
N THR A 23 8.09 -10.21 0.03
CA THR A 23 8.79 -11.44 0.37
C THR A 23 8.79 -12.40 -0.82
N LYS A 24 9.89 -13.15 -0.97
CA LYS A 24 10.01 -14.20 -2.00
C LYS A 24 8.91 -15.27 -1.90
N ASP A 25 8.34 -15.46 -0.71
CA ASP A 25 7.29 -16.43 -0.41
C ASP A 25 5.88 -16.01 -0.88
N GLY A 26 5.75 -14.90 -1.60
CA GLY A 26 4.51 -14.61 -2.35
C GLY A 26 3.53 -13.66 -1.68
N ASP A 27 3.83 -13.14 -0.49
CA ASP A 27 3.06 -12.08 0.19
C ASP A 27 3.82 -10.74 0.13
N MET A 28 3.08 -9.63 0.07
CA MET A 28 3.64 -8.28 0.13
C MET A 28 2.98 -7.54 1.29
N CYS A 29 3.77 -7.04 2.22
CA CYS A 29 3.29 -6.23 3.34
C CYS A 29 3.58 -4.76 3.07
N ILE A 30 2.57 -3.91 3.21
CA ILE A 30 2.62 -2.48 2.89
C ILE A 30 2.26 -1.71 4.14
N TYR A 31 3.11 -0.78 4.53
CA TYR A 31 2.97 0.03 5.73
C TYR A 31 2.59 1.45 5.35
N PHE A 32 1.51 1.92 5.96
CA PHE A 32 0.93 3.23 5.76
C PHE A 32 1.02 4.04 7.04
N LYS A 33 1.28 5.35 6.87
CA LYS A 33 1.20 6.35 7.93
C LYS A 33 0.25 7.45 7.49
N ASN A 34 -0.66 7.85 8.35
CA ASN A 34 -1.36 9.11 8.24
C ASN A 34 -0.60 10.11 9.13
N PHE A 35 -0.20 11.24 8.54
CA PHE A 35 0.59 12.26 9.23
C PHE A 35 -0.27 13.30 9.96
N ASP A 36 -1.56 13.38 9.64
CA ASP A 36 -2.50 14.32 10.27
C ASP A 36 -2.96 13.83 11.65
N ASN A 37 -3.14 12.52 11.80
CA ASN A 37 -3.62 11.90 13.05
C ASN A 37 -2.65 10.88 13.65
N GLU A 38 -1.45 10.77 13.09
CA GLU A 38 -0.40 9.82 13.48
C GLU A 38 -0.82 8.32 13.43
N ASP A 39 -1.91 7.96 12.76
CA ASP A 39 -2.34 6.56 12.63
C ASP A 39 -1.41 5.76 11.70
N SER A 40 -1.22 4.48 12.01
CA SER A 40 -0.36 3.57 11.24
C SER A 40 -1.09 2.27 10.94
N GLN A 41 -1.07 1.84 9.68
CA GLN A 41 -1.78 0.64 9.24
C GLN A 41 -0.91 -0.21 8.33
N ALA A 42 -1.11 -1.53 8.39
CA ALA A 42 -0.42 -2.48 7.53
C ALA A 42 -1.43 -3.30 6.72
N ILE A 43 -1.16 -3.47 5.42
CA ILE A 43 -1.95 -4.32 4.53
C ILE A 43 -1.06 -5.42 3.97
N ARG A 44 -1.54 -6.66 4.05
CA ARG A 44 -0.92 -7.82 3.41
C ARG A 44 -1.66 -8.15 2.13
N VAL A 45 -0.93 -8.17 1.02
CA VAL A 45 -1.42 -8.46 -0.33
C VAL A 45 -0.84 -9.78 -0.80
N LYS A 46 -1.69 -10.62 -1.41
CA LYS A 46 -1.29 -11.90 -2.00
C LYS A 46 -1.55 -11.90 -3.50
N GLY A 47 -0.79 -12.72 -4.22
CA GLY A 47 -0.96 -12.91 -5.66
C GLY A 47 -0.20 -11.87 -6.48
N PHE A 48 0.42 -12.35 -7.56
CA PHE A 48 1.36 -11.58 -8.36
C PHE A 48 0.73 -10.34 -9.03
N GLU A 49 -0.43 -10.50 -9.65
CA GLU A 49 -1.11 -9.42 -10.37
C GLU A 49 -1.49 -8.26 -9.45
N GLN A 50 -2.11 -8.54 -8.29
CA GLN A 50 -2.44 -7.50 -7.31
C GLN A 50 -1.20 -6.78 -6.78
N LYS A 51 -0.12 -7.52 -6.51
CA LYS A 51 1.14 -6.91 -6.08
C LYS A 51 1.65 -5.91 -7.13
N MET A 52 1.60 -6.27 -8.42
CA MET A 52 2.03 -5.37 -9.49
C MET A 52 1.16 -4.12 -9.58
N GLU A 53 -0.16 -4.26 -9.58
CA GLU A 53 -1.08 -3.11 -9.61
C GLU A 53 -0.84 -2.15 -8.45
N ILE A 54 -0.67 -2.69 -7.24
CA ILE A 54 -0.48 -1.90 -6.03
C ILE A 54 0.89 -1.23 -6.01
N LYS A 55 1.96 -1.92 -6.45
CA LYS A 55 3.28 -1.31 -6.63
C LYS A 55 3.24 -0.15 -7.61
N ASN A 56 2.60 -0.33 -8.76
CA ASN A 56 2.46 0.72 -9.76
C ASN A 56 1.70 1.92 -9.19
N PHE A 57 0.61 1.68 -8.48
CA PHE A 57 -0.15 2.74 -7.82
C PHE A 57 0.67 3.49 -6.77
N ILE A 58 1.37 2.78 -5.88
CA ILE A 58 2.25 3.40 -4.88
C ILE A 58 3.33 4.24 -5.56
N ASN A 59 4.02 3.70 -6.57
CA ASN A 59 5.09 4.40 -7.29
C ASN A 59 4.60 5.67 -8.01
N GLN A 60 3.37 5.67 -8.51
CA GLN A 60 2.74 6.85 -9.14
C GLN A 60 2.34 7.93 -8.12
N ASN A 61 2.09 7.54 -6.86
CA ASN A 61 1.59 8.42 -5.80
C ASN A 61 2.64 8.73 -4.72
N SER A 62 3.81 8.09 -4.77
CA SER A 62 4.99 8.49 -4.02
C SER A 62 5.58 9.76 -4.66
N MET A 63 5.71 10.82 -3.86
CA MET A 63 6.36 12.06 -4.29
C MET A 63 7.82 11.77 -4.69
N LYS A 64 8.27 12.39 -5.78
CA LYS A 64 9.72 12.56 -6.05
C LYS A 64 10.34 13.51 -5.03
#